data_AF-A0A967LA79-F1
#
_entry.id   AF-A0A967LA79-F1
#
_cell.length_a   1.000
_cell.length_b   1.000
_cell.length_c   1.000
_cell.angle_alpha   90.00
_cell.angle_beta   90.00
_cell.angle_gamma   90.00
#
_symmetry.space_group_name_H-M   'P 1'
#
loop_
_entity.id
_entity.type
_entity.pdbx_description
1 polymer ?
#
loop_
_entity_poly.entity_id
_entity_poly.type
_entity_poly.pdbx_seq_one_letter_code
_entity_poly.pdbx_strand_id
1 'polypeptide(L)'
;MKRTYEVADRTDKRAMEEFLKREGQFLLPMVELVERTEVAIDEVIDVVGRATLGAVLEMSAEGVAGPKQGGKKREEGSVVWYGRQGGQVYLSDRKVRVERPRLRRREGGQGAEVEVPAYEAMQRPGRLADRMLEILLAGVSTRNYERVIPQMA
;
A
#
# COMPACT_ATOMS: atom_id res chain seq x y z
N MET A 1 -4.73 -17.98 -19.08
CA MET A 1 -5.97 -17.60 -18.36
C MET A 1 -5.89 -16.12 -18.02
N LYS A 2 -6.68 -15.28 -18.69
CA LYS A 2 -6.86 -13.88 -18.27
C LYS A 2 -7.73 -13.92 -17.01
N ARG A 3 -7.21 -13.52 -15.86
CA ARG A 3 -8.06 -13.36 -14.66
C ARG A 3 -8.97 -12.17 -14.92
N THR A 4 -10.27 -12.43 -14.93
CA THR A 4 -11.33 -11.42 -15.01
C THR A 4 -11.43 -10.79 -13.63
N TYR A 5 -10.61 -9.79 -13.36
CA TYR A 5 -10.86 -8.90 -12.23
C TYR A 5 -11.93 -7.93 -12.69
N GLU A 6 -13.13 -8.05 -12.13
CA GLU A 6 -14.16 -7.04 -12.31
C GLU A 6 -13.72 -5.80 -11.55
N VAL A 7 -13.33 -4.77 -12.30
CA VAL A 7 -12.93 -3.49 -11.72
C VAL A 7 -14.22 -2.78 -11.36
N ALA A 8 -14.59 -2.82 -10.08
CA ALA A 8 -15.67 -1.98 -9.56
C ALA A 8 -15.39 -0.52 -9.91
N ASP A 9 -16.44 0.26 -10.18
CA ASP A 9 -16.29 1.71 -10.40
C ASP A 9 -15.53 2.30 -9.21
N ARG A 10 -14.46 3.05 -9.50
CA ARG A 10 -13.49 3.58 -8.53
C ARG A 10 -14.14 4.43 -7.43
N THR A 11 -15.38 4.85 -7.63
CA THR A 11 -16.09 5.82 -6.81
C THR A 11 -17.32 5.26 -6.09
N ASP A 12 -17.69 4.00 -6.33
CA ASP A 12 -18.85 3.40 -5.69
C ASP A 12 -18.51 2.87 -4.29
N LYS A 13 -18.76 3.72 -3.29
CA LYS A 13 -18.55 3.38 -1.88
C LYS A 13 -19.43 2.22 -1.42
N ARG A 14 -20.67 2.11 -1.94
CA ARG A 14 -21.60 1.05 -1.52
C ARG A 14 -21.15 -0.31 -2.02
N ALA A 15 -20.69 -0.39 -3.26
CA ALA A 15 -20.12 -1.63 -3.80
C ALA A 15 -18.90 -2.10 -2.99
N MET A 16 -18.06 -1.17 -2.52
CA MET A 16 -16.92 -1.49 -1.66
C MET A 16 -17.37 -1.98 -0.27
N GLU A 17 -18.37 -1.33 0.34
CA GLU A 17 -18.96 -1.76 1.61
C GLU A 17 -19.57 -3.17 1.50
N GLU A 18 -20.32 -3.44 0.44
CA GLU A 18 -20.90 -4.77 0.18
C GLU A 18 -19.84 -5.84 -0.02
N PHE A 19 -18.76 -5.51 -0.76
CA PHE A 19 -17.62 -6.41 -0.93
C PHE A 19 -16.95 -6.72 0.42
N LEU A 20 -16.66 -5.70 1.23
CA LEU A 20 -16.06 -5.89 2.56
C LEU A 20 -16.99 -6.67 3.50
N LYS A 21 -18.31 -6.46 3.44
CA LYS A 21 -19.27 -7.26 4.20
C LYS A 21 -19.27 -8.74 3.77
N ARG A 22 -19.09 -9.00 2.47
CA ARG A 22 -19.12 -10.36 1.89
C ARG A 22 -17.81 -11.12 2.10
N GLU A 23 -16.67 -10.48 1.84
CA GLU A 23 -15.35 -11.10 1.81
C GLU A 23 -14.49 -10.74 3.04
N GLY A 24 -14.93 -9.80 3.87
CA GLY A 24 -14.17 -9.25 5.00
C GLY A 24 -14.30 -10.03 6.29
N GLN A 25 -14.40 -11.36 6.24
CA GLN A 25 -14.52 -12.19 7.45
C GLN A 25 -13.35 -12.00 8.42
N PHE A 26 -12.18 -11.59 7.91
CA PHE A 26 -11.00 -11.24 8.71
C PHE A 26 -11.21 -9.99 9.61
N LEU A 27 -12.25 -9.18 9.36
CA LEU A 27 -12.60 -8.01 10.17
C LEU A 27 -13.40 -8.38 11.42
N LEU A 28 -14.02 -9.56 11.48
CA LEU A 28 -14.90 -9.94 12.59
C LEU A 28 -14.23 -9.83 13.98
N PRO A 29 -12.97 -10.26 14.18
CA PRO A 29 -12.31 -10.06 15.47
C PRO A 29 -12.20 -8.57 15.83
N MET A 30 -11.91 -7.70 14.86
CA MET A 30 -11.83 -6.25 15.11
C MET A 30 -13.19 -5.65 15.41
N VAL A 31 -14.26 -6.14 14.78
CA VAL A 31 -15.65 -5.73 15.09
C VAL A 31 -15.98 -6.05 16.55
N GLU A 32 -15.64 -7.26 17.03
CA GLU A 32 -15.86 -7.63 18.43
C GLU A 32 -15.08 -6.70 19.40
N LEU A 33 -13.84 -6.35 19.06
CA LEU A 33 -13.03 -5.43 19.87
C LEU A 33 -13.65 -4.02 19.90
N VAL A 34 -14.15 -3.52 18.77
CA VAL A 34 -14.83 -2.22 18.68
C VAL A 34 -16.14 -2.24 19.46
N GLU A 35 -16.95 -3.29 19.34
CA GLU A 35 -18.21 -3.44 20.10
C GLU A 35 -17.96 -3.45 21.62
N ARG A 36 -16.81 -3.98 22.06
CA ARG A 36 -16.37 -3.96 23.47
C ARG A 36 -15.64 -2.67 23.86
N THR A 37 -15.46 -1.74 22.92
CA THR A 37 -14.69 -0.49 23.13
C THR A 37 -13.23 -0.74 23.53
N GLU A 38 -12.68 -1.91 23.17
CA GLU A 38 -11.29 -2.28 23.46
C GLU A 38 -10.32 -1.65 22.45
N VAL A 39 -10.80 -1.32 21.26
CA VAL A 39 -10.02 -0.75 20.15
C VAL A 39 -10.81 0.37 19.46
N ALA A 40 -10.12 1.44 19.06
CA ALA A 40 -10.72 2.52 18.28
C ALA A 40 -10.86 2.14 16.79
N ILE A 41 -11.88 2.66 16.11
CA ILE A 41 -12.09 2.39 14.67
C ILE A 41 -10.88 2.80 13.81
N ASP A 42 -10.14 3.83 14.24
CA ASP A 42 -8.94 4.30 13.54
C ASP A 42 -7.81 3.26 13.52
N GLU A 43 -7.68 2.46 14.58
CA GLU A 43 -6.70 1.35 14.64
C GLU A 43 -7.08 0.23 13.67
N VAL A 44 -8.39 -0.05 13.54
CA VAL A 44 -8.90 -1.00 12.54
C VAL A 44 -8.57 -0.50 11.13
N ILE A 45 -8.80 0.77 10.87
CA ILE A 45 -8.50 1.41 9.57
C ILE A 45 -6.99 1.35 9.28
N ASP A 46 -6.12 1.53 10.27
CA ASP A 46 -4.67 1.42 10.08
C ASP A 46 -4.26 0.00 9.65
N VAL A 47 -4.69 -1.02 10.39
CA VAL A 47 -4.34 -2.43 10.09
C VAL A 47 -4.83 -2.82 8.69
N VAL A 48 -6.10 -2.53 8.39
CA VAL A 48 -6.72 -2.87 7.10
C VAL A 48 -6.12 -2.05 5.96
N GLY A 49 -5.86 -0.77 6.20
CA GLY A 49 -5.24 0.13 5.24
C GLY A 49 -3.83 -0.32 4.84
N ARG A 50 -3.00 -0.70 5.81
CA ARG A 50 -1.66 -1.26 5.54
C ARG A 50 -1.72 -2.56 4.76
N ALA A 51 -2.63 -3.47 5.13
CA ALA A 51 -2.81 -4.72 4.41
C ALA A 51 -3.25 -4.46 2.95
N THR A 52 -4.13 -3.50 2.75
CA THR A 52 -4.61 -3.09 1.42
C THR A 52 -3.48 -2.49 0.58
N LEU A 53 -2.63 -1.63 1.16
CA LEU A 53 -1.43 -1.13 0.48
C LEU A 53 -0.52 -2.28 0.04
N GLY A 54 -0.24 -3.24 0.93
CA GLY A 54 0.54 -4.42 0.60
C GLY A 54 -0.07 -5.24 -0.55
N ALA A 55 -1.38 -5.47 -0.51
CA ALA A 55 -2.10 -6.20 -1.56
C ALA A 55 -2.03 -5.48 -2.92
N VAL A 56 -2.20 -4.16 -2.95
CA VAL A 56 -2.09 -3.36 -4.18
C VAL A 56 -0.68 -3.46 -4.76
N LEU A 57 0.36 -3.37 -3.93
CA LEU A 57 1.74 -3.53 -4.36
C LEU A 57 2.01 -4.94 -4.92
N GLU A 58 1.49 -5.97 -4.27
CA GLU A 58 1.65 -7.36 -4.71
C GLU A 58 0.92 -7.64 -6.04
N MET A 59 -0.31 -7.14 -6.20
CA MET A 59 -1.05 -7.23 -7.46
C MET A 59 -0.36 -6.46 -8.60
N SER A 60 0.17 -5.26 -8.32
CA SER A 60 0.92 -4.49 -9.31
C SER A 60 2.21 -5.20 -9.72
N ALA A 61 2.92 -5.82 -8.77
CA ALA A 61 4.11 -6.62 -9.05
C ALA A 61 3.79 -7.88 -9.86
N GLU A 62 2.67 -8.55 -9.57
CA GLU A 62 2.18 -9.68 -10.37
C GLU A 62 1.83 -9.26 -11.81
N GLY A 63 1.34 -8.05 -12.02
CA GLY A 63 1.13 -7.50 -13.37
C GLY A 63 2.42 -7.36 -14.19
N VAL A 64 3.58 -7.20 -13.54
CA VAL A 64 4.90 -7.04 -14.19
C VAL A 64 5.65 -8.36 -14.31
N ALA A 65 5.78 -9.11 -13.21
CA ALA A 65 6.57 -10.36 -13.15
C ALA A 65 5.74 -11.62 -13.42
N GLY A 66 4.41 -11.49 -13.52
CA GLY A 66 3.48 -12.61 -13.49
C GLY A 66 3.35 -13.22 -12.08
N PRO A 67 2.54 -14.29 -11.94
CA PRO A 67 2.30 -14.94 -10.65
C PRO A 67 3.60 -15.45 -10.04
N LYS A 68 3.68 -15.46 -8.70
CA LYS A 68 4.76 -16.11 -7.95
C LYS A 68 4.81 -17.59 -8.33
N GLN A 69 5.96 -18.06 -8.77
CA GLN A 69 6.17 -19.45 -9.13
C GLN A 69 7.53 -19.90 -8.60
N GLY A 70 7.52 -20.85 -7.67
CA GLY A 70 8.73 -21.49 -7.17
C GLY A 70 9.25 -22.55 -8.14
N GLY A 71 10.58 -22.62 -8.30
CA GLY A 71 11.26 -23.77 -8.91
C GLY A 71 11.12 -23.98 -10.43
N LYS A 72 10.40 -23.12 -11.16
CA LYS A 72 10.29 -23.22 -12.63
C LYS A 72 11.33 -22.35 -13.33
N LYS A 73 11.99 -22.93 -14.34
CA LYS A 73 12.95 -22.23 -15.19
C LYS A 73 12.18 -21.18 -16.01
N ARG A 74 12.42 -19.90 -15.73
CA ARG A 74 11.89 -18.79 -16.52
C ARG A 74 12.76 -18.56 -17.75
N GLU A 75 12.21 -17.93 -18.77
CA GLU A 75 12.98 -17.49 -19.94
C GLU A 75 14.06 -16.48 -19.56
N GLU A 76 15.09 -16.39 -20.39
CA GLU A 76 16.09 -15.32 -20.32
C GLU A 76 15.42 -13.94 -20.51
N GLY A 77 15.95 -12.90 -19.85
CA GLY A 77 15.36 -11.55 -19.82
C GLY A 77 14.11 -11.36 -18.93
N SER A 78 13.53 -12.42 -18.38
CA SER A 78 12.30 -12.31 -17.57
C SER A 78 12.50 -11.56 -16.23
N VAL A 79 11.44 -10.87 -15.79
CA VAL A 79 11.35 -10.26 -14.46
C VAL A 79 10.93 -11.33 -13.45
N VAL A 80 11.71 -11.48 -12.40
CA VAL A 80 11.51 -12.48 -11.35
C VAL A 80 11.29 -11.82 -9.99
N TRP A 81 10.57 -12.53 -9.13
CA TRP A 81 10.40 -12.18 -7.73
C TRP A 81 11.72 -12.43 -6.98
N TYR A 82 12.18 -11.43 -6.24
CA TYR A 82 13.45 -11.46 -5.51
C TYR A 82 13.27 -11.17 -4.01
N GLY A 83 12.10 -11.52 -3.48
CA GLY A 83 11.72 -11.32 -2.09
C GLY A 83 10.99 -10.00 -1.86
N ARG A 84 11.18 -9.45 -0.66
CA ARG A 84 10.52 -8.23 -0.18
C ARG A 84 11.55 -7.26 0.39
N GLN A 85 11.19 -5.99 0.41
CA GLN A 85 12.02 -4.90 0.92
C GLN A 85 11.17 -3.92 1.71
N GLY A 86 11.69 -3.37 2.81
CA GLY A 86 11.06 -2.26 3.50
C GLY A 86 11.05 -1.00 2.63
N GLY A 87 9.94 -0.27 2.65
CA GLY A 87 9.78 1.00 1.95
C GLY A 87 8.80 1.92 2.66
N GLN A 88 8.63 3.11 2.10
CA GLN A 88 7.63 4.09 2.55
C GLN A 88 6.80 4.55 1.35
N VAL A 89 5.54 4.86 1.57
CA VAL A 89 4.62 5.45 0.58
C VAL A 89 3.91 6.65 1.17
N TYR A 90 3.46 7.57 0.33
CA TYR A 90 2.60 8.67 0.74
C TYR A 90 1.13 8.24 0.66
N LEU A 91 0.38 8.51 1.72
CA LEU A 91 -1.05 8.30 1.78
C LEU A 91 -1.69 9.58 2.33
N SER A 92 -2.43 10.29 1.49
CA SER A 92 -3.17 11.53 1.80
C SER A 92 -2.39 12.61 2.56
N ASP A 93 -2.26 12.44 3.87
CA ASP A 93 -1.72 13.37 4.87
C ASP A 93 -0.51 12.79 5.63
N ARG A 94 0.01 11.63 5.23
CA ARG A 94 1.09 10.95 5.97
C ARG A 94 1.98 10.07 5.10
N LYS A 95 3.12 9.66 5.69
CA LYS A 95 3.98 8.59 5.15
C LYS A 95 3.70 7.29 5.89
N VAL A 96 3.41 6.23 5.16
CA VAL A 96 3.15 4.89 5.71
C VAL A 96 4.32 3.98 5.35
N ARG A 97 4.85 3.27 6.36
CA ARG A 97 5.84 2.20 6.14
C ARG A 97 5.13 0.99 5.57
N VAL A 98 5.69 0.43 4.51
CA VAL A 98 5.16 -0.73 3.79
C VAL A 98 6.26 -1.73 3.51
N GLU A 99 5.89 -2.99 3.37
CA GLU A 99 6.76 -4.02 2.83
C GLU A 99 6.45 -4.19 1.34
N ARG A 100 7.36 -3.77 0.46
CA ARG A 100 7.15 -3.82 -0.99
C ARG A 100 7.75 -5.10 -1.60
N PRO A 101 7.09 -5.73 -2.58
CA PRO A 101 7.73 -6.75 -3.40
C PRO A 101 8.98 -6.21 -4.10
N ARG A 102 10.04 -7.02 -4.14
CA ARG A 102 11.26 -6.70 -4.89
C ARG A 102 11.30 -7.53 -6.17
N LEU A 103 11.41 -6.85 -7.31
CA LEU A 103 11.50 -7.48 -8.62
C LEU A 103 12.88 -7.25 -9.24
N ARG A 104 13.37 -8.23 -9.98
CA ARG A 104 14.67 -8.14 -10.64
C ARG A 104 14.64 -8.84 -12.00
N ARG A 105 15.34 -8.31 -13.00
CA ARG A 105 15.61 -9.03 -14.25
C ARG A 105 16.67 -10.10 -14.04
N ARG A 106 16.44 -11.30 -14.59
CA ARG A 106 17.30 -12.46 -14.39
C ARG A 106 18.75 -12.26 -14.88
N GLU A 107 18.95 -11.53 -15.98
CA GLU A 107 20.25 -11.36 -16.63
C GLU A 107 21.08 -10.19 -16.08
N GLY A 108 20.50 -9.33 -15.25
CA GLY A 108 21.15 -8.08 -14.91
C GLY A 108 22.11 -8.19 -13.71
N GLY A 109 23.27 -7.56 -13.86
CA GLY A 109 24.21 -7.26 -12.77
C GLY A 109 23.70 -6.14 -11.85
N GLN A 110 24.58 -5.24 -11.40
CA GLN A 110 24.15 -4.04 -10.67
C GLN A 110 23.19 -3.22 -11.55
N GLY A 111 22.00 -2.88 -11.05
CA GLY A 111 20.98 -2.15 -11.81
C GLY A 111 19.87 -3.01 -12.47
N ALA A 112 19.81 -4.30 -12.16
CA ALA A 112 18.76 -5.19 -12.67
C ALA A 112 17.39 -5.07 -11.96
N GLU A 113 17.28 -4.17 -10.98
CA GLU A 113 16.06 -3.99 -10.21
C GLU A 113 14.96 -3.41 -11.08
N VAL A 114 13.75 -3.93 -10.89
CA VAL A 114 12.55 -3.45 -11.57
C VAL A 114 11.63 -2.89 -10.51
N GLU A 115 11.30 -1.62 -10.66
CA GLU A 115 10.38 -0.94 -9.75
C GLU A 115 8.95 -1.42 -9.96
N VAL A 116 8.17 -1.43 -8.87
CA VAL A 116 6.75 -1.79 -8.90
C VAL A 116 5.95 -0.54 -9.28
N PRO A 117 5.14 -0.54 -10.37
CA PRO A 117 4.46 0.68 -10.84
C PRO A 117 3.58 1.35 -9.79
N ALA A 118 2.82 0.57 -8.99
CA ALA A 118 2.02 1.11 -7.91
C ALA A 118 2.87 1.77 -6.82
N TYR A 119 4.08 1.24 -6.54
CA TYR A 119 4.99 1.83 -5.56
C TYR A 119 5.49 3.20 -6.02
N GLU A 120 5.91 3.32 -7.28
CA GLU A 120 6.34 4.59 -7.87
C GLU A 120 5.22 5.63 -7.85
N ALA A 121 3.99 5.22 -8.20
CA ALA A 121 2.83 6.10 -8.16
C ALA A 121 2.57 6.67 -6.76
N MET A 122 2.78 5.85 -5.73
CA MET A 122 2.61 6.23 -4.32
C MET A 122 3.82 6.98 -3.72
N GLN A 123 4.89 7.23 -4.48
CA GLN A 123 6.00 8.10 -4.04
C GLN A 123 5.69 9.60 -4.20
N ARG A 124 4.56 9.95 -4.82
CA ARG A 124 4.18 11.36 -5.00
C ARG A 124 3.56 11.88 -3.70
N PRO A 125 4.06 12.99 -3.13
CA PRO A 125 3.58 13.48 -1.84
C PRO A 125 2.13 13.98 -1.85
N GLY A 126 1.56 14.26 -3.03
CA GLY A 126 0.15 14.64 -3.16
C GLY A 126 -0.24 15.78 -2.21
N ARG A 127 -1.39 15.64 -1.54
CA ARG A 127 -1.95 16.63 -0.60
C ARG A 127 -1.08 16.86 0.64
N LEU A 128 -0.18 15.94 0.99
CA LEU A 128 0.72 16.13 2.12
C LEU A 128 1.69 17.30 1.86
N ALA A 129 2.20 17.43 0.63
CA ALA A 129 3.09 18.54 0.30
C ALA A 129 2.38 19.90 0.49
N ASP A 130 1.14 20.00 0.01
CA ASP A 130 0.32 21.21 0.15
C ASP A 130 0.06 21.52 1.63
N ARG A 131 -0.30 20.50 2.42
CA ARG A 131 -0.52 20.66 3.86
C ARG A 131 0.75 21.07 4.62
N MET A 132 1.90 20.50 4.25
CA MET A 132 3.19 20.89 4.83
C MET A 132 3.50 22.35 4.50
N LEU A 133 3.23 22.80 3.28
CA LEU A 133 3.39 24.19 2.90
C LEU A 133 2.45 25.11 3.69
N GLU A 134 1.17 24.75 3.85
CA GLU A 134 0.23 25.51 4.69
C GLU A 134 0.74 25.68 6.13
N ILE A 135 1.28 24.61 6.73
CA ILE A 135 1.83 24.62 8.09
C ILE A 135 3.03 25.59 8.19
N LEU A 136 3.90 25.58 7.18
CA LEU A 136 5.04 26.50 7.13
C LEU A 136 4.60 27.95 6.95
N LEU A 137 3.61 28.20 6.09
CA LEU A 137 3.02 29.53 5.89
C LEU A 137 2.27 30.03 7.14
N ALA A 138 1.73 29.12 7.95
CA ALA A 138 1.16 29.43 9.26
C ALA A 138 2.22 29.74 10.34
N GLY A 139 3.52 29.74 9.99
CA GLY A 139 4.61 30.13 10.88
C GLY A 139 5.05 29.05 11.87
N VAL A 140 4.64 27.79 11.66
CA VAL A 140 5.11 26.69 12.52
C VAL A 140 6.57 26.41 12.20
N SER A 141 7.43 26.56 13.21
CA SER A 141 8.84 26.18 13.11
C SER A 141 8.99 24.73 12.68
N THR A 142 9.87 24.46 11.71
CA THR A 142 10.21 23.11 11.23
C THR A 142 10.70 22.20 12.35
N ARG A 143 11.24 22.75 13.44
CA ARG A 143 11.66 22.01 14.64
C ARG A 143 10.49 21.46 15.46
N ASN A 144 9.32 22.10 15.36
CA ASN A 144 8.09 21.68 16.03
C ASN A 144 7.14 20.93 15.08
N TYR A 145 7.61 20.61 13.88
CA TYR A 145 6.82 19.97 12.84
C TYR A 145 6.15 18.66 13.33
N GLU A 146 6.86 17.84 14.10
CA GLU A 146 6.33 16.58 14.64
C GLU A 146 5.04 16.76 15.45
N ARG A 147 4.82 17.92 16.07
CA ARG A 147 3.64 18.20 16.91
C ARG A 147 2.38 18.54 16.12
N VAL A 148 2.52 18.89 14.84
CA VAL A 148 1.40 19.34 13.98
C VAL A 148 1.04 18.34 12.89
N ILE A 149 1.82 17.27 12.74
CA ILE A 149 1.44 16.12 11.94
C ILE A 149 0.48 15.26 12.76
N PRO A 150 -0.65 14.83 12.20
CA PRO A 150 -1.48 13.81 12.83
C PRO A 150 -0.64 12.55 13.12
N GLN A 151 -0.48 12.18 14.40
CA GLN A 151 0.10 10.89 14.76
C GLN A 151 -0.90 9.79 14.43
N MET A 152 -0.42 8.63 13.98
CA MET A 152 -1.26 7.43 13.97
C MET A 152 -1.37 6.92 15.40
N ALA A 153 -2.58 6.52 15.81
CA ALA A 153 -2.76 5.61 16.93
C ALA A 153 -2.10 4.25 16.58
#